data_AF-A0A6P2B374-F1
#
_entry.id   AF-A0A6P2B374-F1
#
_cell.length_a   1.000
_cell.length_b   1.000
_cell.length_c   1.000
_cell.angle_alpha   90.00
_cell.angle_beta   90.00
_cell.angle_gamma   90.00
#
_symmetry.space_group_name_H-M   'P 1'
#
loop_
_entity.id
_entity.type
_entity.pdbx_description
1 polymer ?
#
loop_
_entity_poly.entity_id
_entity_poly.type
_entity_poly.pdbx_seq_one_letter_code
_entity_poly.pdbx_strand_id
1 'polypeptide(L)'
;MPTPFTHLEIAQRLLDDPQLPPAVRDDLNAERGAFLLGSVAADARVNAGTARADTHFYQYGVPIEQPPHETMLDAHPHLRAPAQVDHRAFVAGYVAHLSVDEHWTTNMTYPHFALREWSDQQERYYMLHIILIHMDERDYDRLESWQAPALRRAEPDGWLPFMGDDTLRSWRDLIHEQICDGGDSRTLTIFGGRIGKTPDQMRRILDSPTAIQTRLWQNVPRQSLAEVEAGMYAYAREMVQAYWQSIPTRENP
;
A
#
# COMPACT_ATOMS: atom_id res chain seq x y z
N MET A 1 -8.21 2.99 -1.98
CA MET A 1 -7.18 2.07 -1.48
C MET A 1 -6.47 2.72 -0.32
N PRO A 2 -5.90 1.91 0.59
CA PRO A 2 -4.94 2.38 1.58
C PRO A 2 -3.90 3.32 0.94
N THR A 3 -3.41 4.27 1.72
CA THR A 3 -2.46 5.26 1.23
C THR A 3 -1.03 4.72 1.34
N PRO A 4 -0.05 5.39 0.73
CA PRO A 4 1.36 5.05 0.94
C PRO A 4 1.76 4.95 2.41
N PHE A 5 1.17 5.72 3.33
CA PHE A 5 1.53 5.64 4.75
C PHE A 5 1.05 4.35 5.41
N THR A 6 -0.16 3.86 5.08
CA THR A 6 -0.60 2.54 5.54
C THR A 6 0.30 1.43 4.99
N HIS A 7 0.73 1.52 3.72
CA HIS A 7 1.67 0.54 3.16
C HIS A 7 3.04 0.58 3.85
N LEU A 8 3.56 1.77 4.14
CA LEU A 8 4.83 1.96 4.86
C LEU A 8 4.74 1.47 6.31
N GLU A 9 3.62 1.66 7.00
CA GLU A 9 3.39 1.13 8.36
C GLU A 9 3.39 -0.41 8.37
N ILE A 10 2.70 -1.02 7.40
CA ILE A 10 2.69 -2.47 7.23
C ILE A 10 4.10 -2.98 6.88
N ALA A 11 4.81 -2.31 5.97
CA ALA A 11 6.18 -2.68 5.59
C ALA A 11 7.13 -2.62 6.80
N GLN A 12 7.06 -1.57 7.61
CA GLN A 12 7.81 -1.48 8.87
C GLN A 12 7.55 -2.67 9.78
N ARG A 13 6.28 -3.04 9.98
CA ARG A 13 5.94 -4.20 10.83
C ARG A 13 6.43 -5.53 10.24
N LEU A 14 6.40 -5.68 8.92
CA LEU A 14 6.90 -6.88 8.24
C LEU A 14 8.41 -7.05 8.43
N LEU A 15 9.19 -5.98 8.45
CA LEU A 15 10.65 -6.04 8.66
C LEU A 15 11.01 -6.69 10.01
N ASP A 16 10.14 -6.57 11.02
CA ASP A 16 10.35 -7.10 12.37
C ASP A 16 9.46 -8.31 12.71
N ASP A 17 8.65 -8.84 11.77
CA ASP A 17 7.67 -9.88 12.10
C ASP A 17 8.37 -11.23 12.41
N PRO A 18 8.29 -11.75 13.65
CA PRO A 18 8.93 -13.01 14.04
C PRO A 18 8.41 -14.24 13.28
N GLN A 19 7.24 -14.15 12.64
CA GLN A 19 6.65 -15.23 11.83
C GLN A 19 7.29 -15.35 10.44
N LEU A 20 7.97 -14.31 9.95
CA LEU A 20 8.84 -14.46 8.78
C LEU A 20 10.08 -15.28 9.15
N PRO A 21 10.68 -16.06 8.23
CA PRO A 21 11.94 -16.72 8.52
C PRO A 21 13.06 -15.70 8.81
N PRO A 22 13.97 -15.95 9.76
CA PRO A 22 15.05 -15.00 10.10
C PRO A 22 15.87 -14.53 8.90
N ALA A 23 16.27 -15.45 8.01
CA ALA A 23 17.03 -15.11 6.81
C ALA A 23 16.26 -14.15 5.87
N VAL A 24 14.94 -14.29 5.77
CA VAL A 24 14.10 -13.37 4.98
C VAL A 24 14.10 -11.99 5.62
N ARG A 25 13.91 -11.91 6.95
CA ARG A 25 13.99 -10.63 7.66
C ARG A 25 15.36 -9.98 7.53
N ASP A 26 16.44 -10.75 7.60
CA ASP A 26 17.81 -10.25 7.49
C ASP A 26 18.04 -9.60 6.11
N ASP A 27 17.66 -10.30 5.03
CA ASP A 27 17.74 -9.77 3.67
C ASP A 27 16.87 -8.52 3.48
N LEU A 28 15.61 -8.56 3.95
CA LEU A 28 14.71 -7.40 3.87
C LEU A 28 15.24 -6.20 4.68
N ASN A 29 15.85 -6.43 5.85
CA ASN A 29 16.42 -5.35 6.66
C ASN A 29 17.71 -4.78 6.08
N ALA A 30 18.52 -5.62 5.42
CA ALA A 30 19.70 -5.18 4.69
C ALA A 30 19.30 -4.24 3.54
N GLU A 31 18.21 -4.57 2.84
CA GLU A 31 17.72 -3.83 1.67
C GLU A 31 16.41 -3.06 1.95
N ARG A 32 16.23 -2.58 3.20
CA ARG A 32 14.96 -2.02 3.66
C ARG A 32 14.47 -0.85 2.81
N GLY A 33 15.37 -0.05 2.24
CA GLY A 33 15.00 1.05 1.35
C GLY A 33 14.29 0.54 0.08
N ALA A 34 14.82 -0.53 -0.52
CA ALA A 34 14.21 -1.17 -1.69
C ALA A 34 12.85 -1.79 -1.34
N PHE A 35 12.75 -2.48 -0.20
CA PHE A 35 11.48 -3.02 0.31
C PHE A 35 10.43 -1.94 0.55
N LEU A 36 10.79 -0.83 1.21
CA LEU A 36 9.89 0.32 1.41
C LEU A 36 9.44 0.90 0.06
N LEU A 37 10.35 1.12 -0.89
CA LEU A 37 9.98 1.65 -2.21
C LEU A 37 9.02 0.71 -2.93
N GLY A 38 9.27 -0.59 -2.91
CA GLY A 38 8.37 -1.61 -3.47
C GLY A 38 6.96 -1.54 -2.87
N SER A 39 6.86 -1.34 -1.56
CA SER A 39 5.58 -1.26 -0.83
C SER A 39 4.68 -0.08 -1.24
N VAL A 40 5.24 0.92 -1.91
CA VAL A 40 4.49 2.09 -2.38
C VAL A 40 4.55 2.27 -3.91
N ALA A 41 5.34 1.47 -4.63
CA ALA A 41 5.67 1.72 -6.03
C ALA A 41 4.46 1.66 -6.98
N ALA A 42 3.48 0.79 -6.72
CA ALA A 42 2.31 0.66 -7.60
C ALA A 42 1.49 1.97 -7.70
N ASP A 43 1.52 2.80 -6.65
CA ASP A 43 0.82 4.09 -6.60
C ASP A 43 1.52 5.20 -7.42
N ALA A 44 2.77 4.99 -7.85
CA ALA A 44 3.49 5.92 -8.72
C ALA A 44 2.78 6.17 -10.07
N ARG A 45 1.78 5.34 -10.41
CA ARG A 45 0.88 5.56 -11.56
C ARG A 45 0.26 6.96 -11.62
N VAL A 46 0.07 7.62 -10.47
CA VAL A 46 -0.50 8.98 -10.43
C VAL A 46 0.40 9.97 -11.14
N ASN A 47 1.72 9.84 -10.99
CA ASN A 47 2.71 10.70 -11.64
C ASN A 47 2.91 10.32 -13.12
N ALA A 48 2.77 9.03 -13.45
CA ALA A 48 2.99 8.52 -14.80
C ALA A 48 1.74 8.55 -15.71
N GLY A 49 0.55 8.84 -15.17
CA GLY A 49 -0.71 8.82 -15.91
C GLY A 49 -1.16 7.41 -16.35
N THR A 50 -0.55 6.36 -15.80
CA THR A 50 -0.76 4.95 -16.18
C THR A 50 -2.09 4.41 -15.65
N ALA A 51 -2.70 3.42 -16.32
CA ALA A 51 -3.94 2.82 -15.81
C ALA A 51 -3.68 2.04 -14.50
N ARG A 52 -4.73 1.82 -13.70
CA ARG A 52 -4.61 1.04 -12.47
C ARG A 52 -4.23 -0.41 -12.78
N ALA A 53 -4.84 -1.00 -13.81
CA ALA A 53 -4.59 -2.38 -14.22
C ALA A 53 -3.11 -2.64 -14.57
N ASP A 54 -2.40 -1.64 -15.09
CA ASP A 54 -1.00 -1.79 -15.51
C ASP A 54 0.00 -1.87 -14.34
N THR A 55 -0.42 -1.43 -13.15
CA THR A 55 0.45 -1.37 -11.95
C THR A 55 -0.09 -2.21 -10.80
N HIS A 56 -1.41 -2.32 -10.70
CA HIS A 56 -2.07 -3.09 -9.65
C HIS A 56 -2.57 -4.45 -10.15
N PHE A 57 -2.51 -4.73 -11.46
CA PHE A 57 -2.90 -6.02 -12.06
C PHE A 57 -4.36 -6.42 -11.82
N TYR A 58 -5.20 -5.45 -11.48
CA TYR A 58 -6.66 -5.54 -11.51
C TYR A 58 -7.29 -4.14 -11.66
N GLN A 59 -8.60 -4.09 -11.89
CA GLN A 59 -9.36 -2.85 -12.00
C GLN A 59 -10.65 -2.89 -11.15
N TYR A 60 -11.13 -1.70 -10.77
CA TYR A 60 -12.36 -1.60 -10.00
C TYR A 60 -13.57 -2.11 -10.78
N GLY A 61 -14.52 -2.71 -10.06
CA GLY A 61 -15.76 -3.23 -10.63
C GLY A 61 -15.60 -4.54 -11.41
N VAL A 62 -14.38 -5.06 -11.54
CA VAL A 62 -14.11 -6.39 -12.12
C VAL A 62 -13.66 -7.33 -11.01
N PRO A 63 -14.21 -8.56 -10.92
CA PRO A 63 -13.76 -9.55 -9.96
C PRO A 63 -12.26 -9.83 -10.08
N ILE A 64 -11.59 -9.98 -8.94
CA ILE A 64 -10.20 -10.44 -8.88
C ILE A 64 -10.25 -11.98 -8.96
N GLU A 65 -9.94 -12.53 -10.13
CA GLU A 65 -9.97 -13.99 -10.37
C GLU A 65 -8.67 -14.68 -9.93
N GLN A 66 -7.55 -13.95 -9.98
CA GLN A 66 -6.22 -14.39 -9.58
C GLN A 66 -5.59 -13.32 -8.68
N PRO A 67 -4.86 -13.69 -7.62
CA PRO A 67 -4.15 -12.73 -6.79
C PRO A 67 -3.28 -11.80 -7.64
N PRO A 68 -3.38 -10.47 -7.51
CA PRO A 68 -2.75 -9.56 -8.45
C PRO A 68 -1.22 -9.68 -8.50
N HIS A 69 -0.59 -10.10 -7.39
CA HIS A 69 0.85 -10.37 -7.37
C HIS A 69 1.24 -11.57 -8.24
N GLU A 70 0.42 -12.63 -8.30
CA GLU A 70 0.67 -13.74 -9.23
C GLU A 70 0.44 -13.29 -10.68
N THR A 71 -0.61 -12.50 -10.95
CA THR A 71 -0.83 -11.91 -12.28
C THR A 71 0.37 -11.08 -12.74
N MET A 72 0.97 -10.29 -11.83
CA MET A 72 2.21 -9.56 -12.09
C MET A 72 3.37 -10.50 -12.44
N LEU A 73 3.59 -11.54 -11.63
CA LEU A 73 4.69 -12.48 -11.80
C LEU A 73 4.54 -13.35 -13.06
N ASP A 74 3.31 -13.66 -13.47
CA ASP A 74 3.00 -14.35 -14.73
C ASP A 74 3.23 -13.46 -15.94
N ALA A 75 2.80 -12.20 -15.88
CA ALA A 75 3.06 -11.21 -16.93
C ALA A 75 4.56 -10.87 -17.05
N HIS A 76 5.30 -10.94 -15.95
CA HIS A 76 6.70 -10.55 -15.86
C HIS A 76 7.57 -11.59 -15.13
N PRO A 77 7.85 -12.76 -15.73
CA PRO A 77 8.50 -13.88 -15.05
C PRO A 77 9.89 -13.59 -14.46
N HIS A 78 10.60 -12.58 -14.96
CA HIS A 78 11.90 -12.17 -14.40
C HIS A 78 11.79 -11.62 -12.97
N LEU A 79 10.60 -11.17 -12.54
CA LEU A 79 10.35 -10.73 -11.17
C LEU A 79 10.20 -11.89 -10.18
N ARG A 80 10.04 -13.14 -10.64
CA ARG A 80 9.96 -14.34 -9.78
C ARG A 80 11.31 -14.69 -9.12
N ALA A 81 12.42 -14.36 -9.77
CA ALA A 81 13.75 -14.66 -9.24
C ALA A 81 14.78 -13.57 -9.61
N PRO A 82 14.64 -12.34 -9.09
CA PRO A 82 15.64 -11.30 -9.29
C PRO A 82 17.01 -11.75 -8.81
N ALA A 83 18.07 -11.41 -9.55
CA ALA A 83 19.41 -11.86 -9.21
C ALA A 83 19.95 -11.16 -7.95
N GLN A 84 19.72 -9.85 -7.83
CA GLN A 84 20.22 -8.99 -6.76
C GLN A 84 19.26 -8.95 -5.57
N VAL A 85 19.79 -8.81 -4.35
CA VAL A 85 19.01 -8.88 -3.10
C VAL A 85 18.10 -7.67 -2.95
N ASP A 86 18.58 -6.49 -3.33
CA ASP A 86 17.81 -5.23 -3.36
C ASP A 86 16.58 -5.35 -4.26
N HIS A 87 16.73 -5.93 -5.45
CA HIS A 87 15.62 -6.15 -6.37
C HIS A 87 14.63 -7.19 -5.83
N ARG A 88 15.09 -8.26 -5.15
CA ARG A 88 14.19 -9.20 -4.45
C ARG A 88 13.40 -8.49 -3.34
N ALA A 89 14.08 -7.67 -2.54
CA ALA A 89 13.44 -6.89 -1.48
C ALA A 89 12.40 -5.93 -2.07
N PHE A 90 12.73 -5.23 -3.16
CA PHE A 90 11.78 -4.39 -3.87
C PHE A 90 10.54 -5.17 -4.35
N VAL A 91 10.71 -6.32 -5.01
CA VAL A 91 9.56 -7.12 -5.48
C VAL A 91 8.75 -7.64 -4.31
N ALA A 92 9.37 -8.07 -3.21
CA ALA A 92 8.66 -8.48 -2.00
C ALA A 92 7.81 -7.32 -1.43
N GLY A 93 8.33 -6.09 -1.45
CA GLY A 93 7.55 -4.90 -1.09
C GLY A 93 6.36 -4.70 -2.00
N TYR A 94 6.55 -4.88 -3.32
CA TYR A 94 5.48 -4.78 -4.31
C TYR A 94 4.41 -5.86 -4.12
N VAL A 95 4.81 -7.09 -3.79
CA VAL A 95 3.89 -8.17 -3.41
C VAL A 95 3.07 -7.76 -2.19
N ALA A 96 3.71 -7.25 -1.13
CA ALA A 96 3.01 -6.77 0.07
C ALA A 96 1.98 -5.67 -0.28
N HIS A 97 2.35 -4.73 -1.15
CA HIS A 97 1.44 -3.69 -1.63
C HIS A 97 0.19 -4.28 -2.27
N LEU A 98 0.38 -5.16 -3.27
CA LEU A 98 -0.73 -5.76 -4.02
C LEU A 98 -1.63 -6.59 -3.11
N SER A 99 -1.06 -7.34 -2.16
CA SER A 99 -1.82 -8.13 -1.20
C SER A 99 -2.66 -7.27 -0.25
N VAL A 100 -2.12 -6.15 0.24
CA VAL A 100 -2.88 -5.18 1.03
C VAL A 100 -4.06 -4.64 0.23
N ASP A 101 -3.81 -4.26 -1.01
CA ASP A 101 -4.81 -3.67 -1.89
C ASP A 101 -5.91 -4.66 -2.31
N GLU A 102 -5.54 -5.89 -2.60
CA GLU A 102 -6.46 -7.00 -2.84
C GLU A 102 -7.37 -7.23 -1.63
N HIS A 103 -6.76 -7.36 -0.45
CA HIS A 103 -7.50 -7.65 0.78
C HIS A 103 -8.45 -6.50 1.15
N TRP A 104 -8.00 -5.25 1.03
CA TRP A 104 -8.84 -4.08 1.26
C TRP A 104 -10.00 -3.99 0.25
N THR A 105 -9.73 -4.30 -1.03
CA THR A 105 -10.77 -4.28 -2.07
C THR A 105 -11.86 -5.30 -1.77
N THR A 106 -11.46 -6.54 -1.48
CA THR A 106 -12.36 -7.67 -1.30
C THR A 106 -13.10 -7.67 0.04
N ASN A 107 -12.47 -7.17 1.11
CA ASN A 107 -13.02 -7.24 2.47
C ASN A 107 -13.53 -5.90 3.02
N MET A 108 -13.12 -4.75 2.45
CA MET A 108 -13.63 -3.43 2.87
C MET A 108 -14.40 -2.72 1.76
N THR A 109 -13.71 -2.36 0.67
CA THR A 109 -14.27 -1.46 -0.34
C THR A 109 -15.52 -2.05 -0.99
N TYR A 110 -15.40 -3.27 -1.52
CA TYR A 110 -16.50 -3.90 -2.21
C TYR A 110 -17.70 -4.19 -1.30
N PRO A 111 -17.57 -4.94 -0.18
CA PRO A 111 -18.72 -5.28 0.66
C PRO A 111 -19.37 -4.06 1.32
N HIS A 112 -18.59 -3.08 1.79
CA HIS A 112 -19.14 -1.97 2.59
C HIS A 112 -19.51 -0.73 1.77
N PHE A 113 -18.79 -0.44 0.68
CA PHE A 113 -18.96 0.82 -0.06
C PHE A 113 -19.48 0.63 -1.48
N ALA A 114 -19.33 -0.55 -2.08
CA ALA A 114 -19.93 -0.87 -3.39
C ALA A 114 -21.27 -1.61 -3.24
N LEU A 115 -21.29 -2.71 -2.48
CA LEU A 115 -22.44 -3.63 -2.40
C LEU A 115 -23.51 -3.19 -1.40
N ARG A 116 -23.14 -2.88 -0.14
CA ARG A 116 -24.11 -2.49 0.89
C ARG A 116 -24.67 -1.08 0.66
N GLU A 117 -25.99 -0.95 0.58
CA GLU A 117 -26.70 0.31 0.35
C GLU A 117 -27.19 0.96 1.65
N TRP A 118 -26.28 1.57 2.42
CA TRP A 118 -26.62 2.29 3.66
C TRP A 118 -26.74 3.82 3.46
N SER A 119 -26.41 4.33 2.28
CA SER A 119 -26.64 5.70 1.83
C SER A 119 -26.54 5.75 0.30
N ASP A 120 -26.77 6.92 -0.31
CA ASP A 120 -26.46 7.15 -1.72
C ASP A 120 -24.97 6.91 -2.04
N GLN A 121 -24.69 6.64 -3.32
CA GLN A 121 -23.34 6.32 -3.76
C GLN A 121 -22.33 7.41 -3.42
N GLN A 122 -22.67 8.68 -3.60
CA GLN A 122 -21.74 9.78 -3.36
C GLN A 122 -21.33 9.83 -1.88
N GLU A 123 -22.28 9.67 -0.97
CA GLU A 123 -22.01 9.64 0.47
C GLU A 123 -21.18 8.42 0.88
N ARG A 124 -21.47 7.23 0.34
CA ARG A 124 -20.68 6.03 0.63
C ARG A 124 -19.22 6.22 0.22
N TYR A 125 -18.96 6.66 -1.01
CA TYR A 125 -17.61 6.90 -1.48
C TYR A 125 -16.95 8.10 -0.79
N TYR A 126 -17.71 9.09 -0.32
CA TYR A 126 -17.17 10.13 0.54
C TYR A 126 -16.66 9.55 1.87
N MET A 127 -17.46 8.73 2.54
CA MET A 127 -17.05 8.08 3.79
C MET A 127 -15.90 7.08 3.59
N LEU A 128 -15.76 6.46 2.41
CA LEU A 128 -14.56 5.69 2.05
C LEU A 128 -13.30 6.56 2.07
N HIS A 129 -13.36 7.82 1.63
CA HIS A 129 -12.20 8.71 1.72
C HIS A 129 -11.95 9.17 3.17
N ILE A 130 -13.01 9.37 3.97
CA ILE A 130 -12.87 9.70 5.39
C ILE A 130 -12.18 8.57 6.18
N ILE A 131 -12.58 7.31 5.98
CA ILE A 131 -11.92 6.18 6.66
C ILE A 131 -10.47 6.03 6.24
N LEU A 132 -10.15 6.26 4.96
CA LEU A 132 -8.77 6.20 4.49
C LEU A 132 -7.91 7.33 5.07
N ILE A 133 -8.43 8.56 5.18
CA ILE A 133 -7.71 9.67 5.84
C ILE A 133 -7.54 9.39 7.34
N HIS A 134 -8.55 8.80 7.98
CA HIS A 134 -8.44 8.40 9.39
C HIS A 134 -7.32 7.37 9.61
N MET A 135 -7.17 6.40 8.72
CA MET A 135 -6.06 5.45 8.72
C MET A 135 -4.73 6.14 8.42
N ASP A 136 -4.71 7.01 7.41
CA ASP A 136 -3.52 7.75 6.96
C ASP A 136 -2.90 8.58 8.10
N GLU A 137 -3.69 9.38 8.80
CA GLU A 137 -3.21 10.20 9.94
C GLU A 137 -2.64 9.31 11.06
N ARG A 138 -3.33 8.21 11.38
CA ARG A 138 -2.89 7.25 12.40
C ARG A 138 -1.59 6.55 12.02
N ASP A 139 -1.47 6.14 10.75
CA ASP A 139 -0.33 5.36 10.27
C ASP A 139 0.89 6.25 10.05
N TYR A 140 0.67 7.49 9.59
CA TYR A 140 1.70 8.53 9.52
C TYR A 140 2.37 8.76 10.88
N ASP A 141 1.57 8.90 11.95
CA ASP A 141 2.07 9.09 13.33
C ASP A 141 2.86 7.88 13.87
N ARG A 142 2.77 6.71 13.21
CA ARG A 142 3.48 5.47 13.60
C ARG A 142 4.74 5.21 12.79
N LEU A 143 4.98 5.98 11.73
CA LEU A 143 6.17 5.81 10.90
C LEU A 143 7.41 6.16 11.71
N GLU A 144 8.37 5.24 11.75
CA GLU A 144 9.64 5.48 12.42
C GLU A 144 10.55 6.40 11.59
N SER A 145 11.26 7.30 12.27
CA SER A 145 12.13 8.31 11.64
C SER A 145 13.21 7.76 10.70
N TRP A 146 13.57 6.47 10.81
CA TRP A 146 14.54 5.85 9.91
C TRP A 146 13.96 5.59 8.50
N GLN A 147 12.63 5.56 8.34
CA GLN A 147 11.99 5.24 7.07
C GLN A 147 12.34 6.26 5.98
N ALA A 148 12.27 7.56 6.30
CA ALA A 148 12.58 8.62 5.35
C ALA A 148 14.01 8.49 4.75
N PRO A 149 15.09 8.48 5.55
CA PRO A 149 16.43 8.31 5.01
C PRO A 149 16.69 6.94 4.39
N ALA A 150 16.00 5.87 4.82
CA ALA A 150 16.11 4.55 4.19
C ALA A 150 15.48 4.54 2.79
N LEU A 151 14.24 5.05 2.67
CA LEU A 151 13.53 5.15 1.39
C LEU A 151 14.33 5.99 0.39
N ARG A 152 14.90 7.12 0.83
CA ARG A 152 15.69 8.01 -0.05
C ARG A 152 16.92 7.35 -0.66
N ARG A 153 17.49 6.34 -0.01
CA ARG A 153 18.67 5.59 -0.48
C ARG A 153 18.34 4.48 -1.47
N ALA A 154 17.06 4.16 -1.68
CA ALA A 154 16.67 3.13 -2.64
C ALA A 154 16.97 3.60 -4.06
N GLU A 155 17.87 2.93 -4.77
CA GLU A 155 18.28 3.30 -6.14
C GLU A 155 17.75 2.25 -7.13
N PRO A 156 16.58 2.47 -7.73
CA PRO A 156 16.07 1.56 -8.76
C PRO A 156 17.00 1.53 -9.98
N ASP A 157 17.26 0.32 -10.47
CA ASP A 157 18.05 0.00 -11.66
C ASP A 157 17.35 -1.12 -12.45
N GLY A 158 16.43 -0.75 -13.34
CA GLY A 158 15.65 -1.68 -14.14
C GLY A 158 14.75 -2.60 -13.32
N TRP A 159 14.27 -2.14 -12.15
CA TRP A 159 13.53 -3.00 -11.22
C TRP A 159 12.13 -3.39 -11.71
N LEU A 160 11.53 -2.62 -12.63
CA LEU A 160 10.23 -2.92 -13.21
C LEU A 160 10.26 -2.84 -14.74
N PRO A 161 9.59 -3.76 -15.45
CA PRO A 161 9.49 -3.74 -16.92
C PRO A 161 8.37 -2.82 -17.43
N PHE A 162 7.44 -2.43 -16.56
CA PHE A 162 6.26 -1.62 -16.87
C PHE A 162 6.33 -0.20 -16.29
N MET A 163 7.41 0.14 -15.57
CA MET A 163 7.62 1.45 -14.98
C MET A 163 9.11 1.78 -14.95
N GLY A 164 9.50 2.88 -15.58
CA GLY A 164 10.91 3.30 -15.64
C GLY A 164 11.43 3.85 -14.31
N ASP A 165 12.75 3.76 -14.12
CA ASP A 165 13.42 4.17 -12.88
C ASP A 165 13.22 5.65 -12.54
N ASP A 166 13.14 6.53 -13.55
CA ASP A 166 12.88 7.95 -13.33
C ASP A 166 11.52 8.19 -12.64
N THR A 167 10.50 7.42 -13.00
CA THR A 167 9.19 7.46 -12.35
C THR A 167 9.28 6.95 -10.91
N LEU A 168 10.00 5.85 -10.69
CA LEU A 168 10.20 5.30 -9.35
C LEU A 168 10.97 6.27 -8.45
N ARG A 169 12.01 6.93 -8.95
CA ARG A 169 12.79 7.93 -8.20
C ARG A 169 11.97 9.18 -7.90
N SER A 170 11.21 9.68 -8.87
CA SER A 170 10.29 10.81 -8.66
C SER A 170 9.24 10.49 -7.60
N TRP A 171 8.67 9.28 -7.63
CA TRP A 171 7.73 8.81 -6.61
C TRP A 171 8.37 8.65 -5.23
N ARG A 172 9.54 7.98 -5.15
CA ARG A 172 10.35 7.86 -3.94
C ARG A 172 10.60 9.22 -3.30
N ASP A 173 11.03 10.20 -4.10
CA ASP A 173 11.37 11.54 -3.62
C ASP A 173 10.11 12.28 -3.12
N LEU A 174 8.97 12.14 -3.81
CA LEU A 174 7.69 12.68 -3.37
C LEU A 174 7.20 12.08 -2.04
N ILE A 175 7.36 10.77 -1.85
CA ILE A 175 6.99 10.14 -0.57
C ILE A 175 7.96 10.56 0.52
N HIS A 176 9.27 10.56 0.24
CA HIS A 176 10.30 11.04 1.16
C HIS A 176 10.01 12.47 1.65
N GLU A 177 9.66 13.41 0.76
CA GLU A 177 9.31 14.79 1.12
C GLU A 177 8.16 14.87 2.14
N GLN A 178 7.24 13.92 2.11
CA GLN A 178 6.08 13.91 3.01
C GLN A 178 6.39 13.30 4.38
N ILE A 179 7.30 12.32 4.44
CA ILE A 179 7.60 11.56 5.66
C ILE A 179 8.91 11.97 6.35
N CYS A 180 9.72 12.84 5.74
CA CYS A 180 10.92 13.40 6.38
C CYS A 180 10.54 14.34 7.53
N ASP A 181 11.50 14.63 8.43
CA ASP A 181 11.27 15.54 9.55
C ASP A 181 10.76 16.91 9.08
N GLY A 182 9.57 17.30 9.54
CA GLY A 182 8.90 18.53 9.11
C GLY A 182 8.24 18.45 7.73
N GLY A 183 8.15 17.27 7.13
CA GLY A 183 7.37 17.01 5.93
C GLY A 183 5.87 17.13 6.20
N ASP A 184 5.12 17.52 5.16
CA ASP A 184 3.67 17.68 5.23
C ASP A 184 2.98 16.61 4.37
N SER A 185 2.11 15.81 4.99
CA SER A 185 1.20 14.91 4.27
C SER A 185 0.33 15.70 3.29
N ARG A 186 0.31 15.27 2.03
CA ARG A 186 -0.56 15.85 0.99
C ARG A 186 -1.91 15.12 0.87
N THR A 187 -2.19 14.14 1.73
CA THR A 187 -3.35 13.24 1.63
C THR A 187 -4.67 14.00 1.59
N LEU A 188 -4.91 14.93 2.51
CA LEU A 188 -6.17 15.71 2.56
C LEU A 188 -6.45 16.46 1.25
N THR A 189 -5.42 17.09 0.68
CA THR A 189 -5.54 17.81 -0.59
C THR A 189 -5.80 16.86 -1.76
N ILE A 190 -5.04 15.76 -1.84
CA ILE A 190 -5.17 14.80 -2.95
C ILE A 190 -6.53 14.09 -2.89
N PHE A 191 -6.93 13.60 -1.71
CA PHE A 191 -8.16 12.83 -1.54
C PHE A 191 -9.39 13.73 -1.62
N GLY A 192 -9.35 14.92 -1.01
CA GLY A 192 -10.40 15.91 -1.17
C GLY A 192 -10.63 16.26 -2.64
N GLY A 193 -9.56 16.55 -3.37
CA GLY A 193 -9.63 16.89 -4.80
C GLY A 193 -10.32 15.81 -5.65
N ARG A 194 -10.05 14.52 -5.40
CA ARG A 194 -10.64 13.39 -6.12
C ARG A 194 -12.17 13.31 -6.03
N ILE A 195 -12.76 13.83 -4.94
CA ILE A 195 -14.20 13.81 -4.70
C ILE A 195 -14.83 15.21 -4.69
N GLY A 196 -14.11 16.22 -5.19
CA GLY A 196 -14.59 17.61 -5.24
C GLY A 196 -14.83 18.22 -3.86
N LYS A 197 -13.99 17.86 -2.87
CA LYS A 197 -14.00 18.40 -1.50
C LYS A 197 -12.71 19.15 -1.19
N THR A 198 -12.83 20.17 -0.36
CA THR A 198 -11.71 20.92 0.22
C THR A 198 -11.21 20.23 1.50
N PRO A 199 -9.96 20.44 1.93
CA PRO A 199 -9.47 19.95 3.22
C PRO A 199 -10.41 20.32 4.39
N ASP A 200 -10.91 21.55 4.45
CA ASP A 200 -11.85 22.00 5.48
C ASP A 200 -13.16 21.20 5.48
N GLN A 201 -13.68 20.83 4.31
CA GLN A 201 -14.86 19.97 4.20
C GLN A 201 -14.60 18.59 4.79
N MET A 202 -13.41 18.02 4.58
CA MET A 202 -13.02 16.73 5.15
C MET A 202 -12.87 16.82 6.67
N ARG A 203 -12.14 17.84 7.17
CA ARG A 203 -11.90 18.07 8.61
C ARG A 203 -13.19 18.28 9.40
N ARG A 204 -14.22 18.90 8.83
CA ARG A 204 -15.53 18.99 9.50
C ARG A 204 -16.13 17.64 9.89
N ILE A 205 -15.78 16.56 9.19
CA ILE A 205 -16.22 15.21 9.53
C ILE A 205 -15.22 14.52 10.46
N LEU A 206 -13.93 14.56 10.12
CA LEU A 206 -12.87 13.92 10.91
C LEU A 206 -12.83 14.42 12.37
N ASP A 207 -13.09 15.71 12.57
CA ASP A 207 -12.89 16.42 13.85
C ASP A 207 -14.16 16.42 14.70
N SER A 208 -15.25 15.90 14.15
CA SER A 208 -16.54 15.82 14.82
C SER A 208 -16.82 14.37 15.20
N PRO A 209 -16.63 13.97 16.48
CA PRO A 209 -16.93 12.62 16.95
C PRO A 209 -18.36 12.20 16.62
N THR A 210 -19.31 13.14 16.72
CA THR A 210 -20.70 12.91 16.35
C THR A 210 -20.85 12.65 14.85
N ALA A 211 -20.28 13.51 13.99
CA ALA A 211 -20.47 13.38 12.54
C ALA A 211 -19.84 12.09 12.00
N ILE A 212 -18.61 11.78 12.41
CA ILE A 212 -17.94 10.54 11.98
C ILE A 212 -18.64 9.30 12.53
N GLN A 213 -19.17 9.36 13.76
CA GLN A 213 -19.95 8.26 14.32
C GLN A 213 -21.23 8.00 13.51
N THR A 214 -22.01 9.04 13.23
CA THR A 214 -23.31 8.87 12.57
C THR A 214 -23.20 8.54 11.09
N ARG A 215 -22.17 9.05 10.40
CA ARG A 215 -22.05 8.90 8.94
C ARG A 215 -21.22 7.69 8.54
N LEU A 216 -20.16 7.40 9.29
CA LEU A 216 -19.25 6.30 9.01
C LEU A 216 -19.42 5.13 10.00
N TRP A 217 -19.15 5.34 11.29
CA TRP A 217 -18.99 4.21 12.24
C TRP A 217 -20.27 3.44 12.57
N GLN A 218 -21.46 4.03 12.37
CA GLN A 218 -22.73 3.31 12.45
C GLN A 218 -22.91 2.30 11.29
N ASN A 219 -22.32 2.58 10.13
CA ASN A 219 -22.50 1.78 8.91
C ASN A 219 -21.34 0.82 8.65
N VAL A 220 -20.13 1.28 8.96
CA VAL A 220 -18.88 0.53 8.88
C VAL A 220 -18.25 0.57 10.28
N PRO A 221 -18.55 -0.41 11.16
CA PRO A 221 -18.07 -0.39 12.52
C PRO A 221 -16.53 -0.38 12.61
N ARG A 222 -16.00 0.29 13.63
CA ARG A 222 -14.54 0.30 13.90
C ARG A 222 -13.95 -1.10 14.05
N GLN A 223 -14.72 -2.03 14.62
CA GLN A 223 -14.32 -3.43 14.72
C GLN A 223 -14.12 -4.07 13.34
N SER A 224 -15.03 -3.82 12.38
CA SER A 224 -14.88 -4.32 11.02
C SER A 224 -13.64 -3.75 10.33
N LEU A 225 -13.34 -2.46 10.55
CA LEU A 225 -12.07 -1.88 10.09
C LEU A 225 -10.87 -2.62 10.69
N ALA A 226 -10.84 -2.79 12.01
CA ALA A 226 -9.73 -3.47 12.69
C ALA A 226 -9.53 -4.92 12.23
N GLU A 227 -10.62 -5.66 11.99
CA GLU A 227 -10.58 -7.02 11.46
C GLU A 227 -9.99 -7.06 10.04
N VAL A 228 -10.39 -6.14 9.17
CA VAL A 228 -9.83 -6.04 7.82
C VAL A 228 -8.36 -5.61 7.84
N GLU A 229 -7.97 -4.69 8.72
CA GLU A 229 -6.57 -4.27 8.85
C GLU A 229 -5.67 -5.41 9.37
N ALA A 230 -6.18 -6.21 10.31
CA ALA A 230 -5.49 -7.42 10.75
C ALA A 230 -5.35 -8.44 9.61
N GLY A 231 -6.40 -8.62 8.81
CA GLY A 231 -6.41 -9.47 7.64
C GLY A 231 -5.44 -9.01 6.54
N MET A 232 -5.40 -7.70 6.25
CA MET A 232 -4.45 -7.09 5.32
C MET A 232 -3.01 -7.42 5.72
N TYR A 233 -2.68 -7.21 6.99
CA TYR A 233 -1.33 -7.48 7.50
C TYR A 233 -0.97 -8.97 7.42
N ALA A 234 -1.87 -9.84 7.91
CA ALA A 234 -1.64 -11.29 7.90
C ALA A 234 -1.47 -11.83 6.47
N TYR A 235 -2.29 -11.35 5.53
CA TYR A 235 -2.24 -11.76 4.14
C TYR A 235 -0.98 -11.24 3.44
N ALA A 236 -0.61 -9.97 3.63
CA ALA A 236 0.63 -9.42 3.08
C ALA A 236 1.87 -10.20 3.56
N ARG A 237 1.93 -10.56 4.85
CA ARG A 237 2.99 -11.41 5.39
C ARG A 237 3.04 -12.77 4.69
N GLU A 238 1.90 -13.45 4.57
CA GLU A 238 1.81 -14.76 3.94
C GLU A 238 2.33 -14.71 2.50
N MET A 239 1.93 -13.70 1.74
CA MET A 239 2.33 -13.56 0.34
C MET A 239 3.80 -13.14 0.19
N VAL A 240 4.32 -12.27 1.05
CA VAL A 240 5.77 -11.97 1.10
C VAL A 240 6.59 -13.23 1.38
N GLN A 241 6.16 -14.03 2.36
CA GLN A 241 6.82 -15.28 2.69
C GLN A 241 6.76 -16.28 1.51
N ALA A 242 5.59 -16.45 0.90
CA ALA A 242 5.40 -17.34 -0.23
C ALA A 242 6.26 -16.92 -1.43
N TYR A 243 6.26 -15.63 -1.76
CA TYR A 243 7.14 -15.07 -2.79
C TYR A 243 8.60 -15.41 -2.50
N TRP A 244 9.09 -15.11 -1.30
CA TRP A 244 10.50 -15.32 -0.97
C TRP A 244 10.91 -16.80 -1.02
N GLN A 245 10.04 -17.69 -0.56
CA GLN A 245 10.25 -19.14 -0.61
C GLN A 245 10.23 -19.71 -2.03
N SER A 246 9.54 -19.05 -2.96
CA SER A 246 9.50 -19.45 -4.37
C SER A 246 10.79 -19.14 -5.13
N ILE A 247 11.64 -18.26 -4.59
CA ILE A 247 12.88 -17.86 -5.24
C ILE A 247 13.88 -19.04 -5.16
N PRO A 248 14.40 -19.53 -6.30
CA PRO A 248 15.35 -20.63 -6.29
C PRO A 248 16.58 -20.30 -5.43
N THR A 249 16.88 -21.13 -4.44
CA THR A 249 18.19 -21.12 -3.78
C THR A 249 19.23 -21.43 -4.83
N ARG A 250 20.26 -20.59 -4.97
CA ARG A 250 21.43 -20.94 -5.79
C ARG A 250 21.99 -22.25 -5.23
N GLU A 251 21.88 -23.35 -5.98
CA GLU A 251 22.71 -24.51 -5.73
C GLU A 251 24.16 -24.02 -5.82
N ASN A 252 24.94 -24.26 -4.75
CA ASN A 252 26.37 -23.95 -4.75
C ASN A 252 27.01 -24.65 -5.98
N PRO A 253 27.76 -23.91 -6.83
CA PRO A 253 28.55 -24.56 -7.87
C PRO A 253 29.61 -25.49 -7.29
#